data_AF-A0A7V4MRB8-F1
#
_entry.id   AF-A0A7V4MRB8-F1
#
_cell.length_a   1.000
_cell.length_b   1.000
_cell.length_c   1.000
_cell.angle_alpha   90.00
_cell.angle_beta   90.00
_cell.angle_gamma   90.00
#
_symmetry.space_group_name_H-M   'P 1'
#
loop_
_entity.id
_entity.type
_entity.pdbx_description
1 polymer ?
#
loop_
_entity_poly.entity_id
_entity_poly.type
_entity_poly.pdbx_seq_one_letter_code
_entity_poly.pdbx_strand_id
1 'polypeptide(L)'
;MKIFICTDMEGCAGILNHDDWVTPSGRWYETGLKILTEETNAAVEGFFEGGASEVVVLDGHGFGGIHPLLLDERAKLLRGQMTPGTYFNLDKTYGGLAFVGQHAKAGTPYSHITHTGWFNVIDESINGISVGEFGVMALCAMELGIPTIFASGEKALAKEAEKLTPGVITVAVKEGILPDGLEHLSTTAYQKAKLGAIHLHHREACRRIKEGARQAIEKL
;
A
#
# COMPACT_ATOMS: atom_id res chain seq x y z
N MET A 1 20.48 6.13 -2.85
CA MET A 1 19.82 5.83 -1.56
C MET A 1 19.06 4.51 -1.63
N LYS A 2 18.97 3.73 -0.54
CA LYS A 2 18.24 2.46 -0.51
C LYS A 2 16.79 2.68 -0.09
N ILE A 3 15.82 2.29 -0.93
CA ILE A 3 14.37 2.44 -0.68
C ILE A 3 13.74 1.08 -0.39
N PHE A 4 12.82 1.04 0.57
CA PHE A 4 11.98 -0.11 0.85
C PHE A 4 10.54 0.18 0.44
N ILE A 5 9.95 -0.64 -0.42
CA ILE A 5 8.57 -0.54 -0.86
C ILE A 5 7.78 -1.68 -0.19
N CYS A 6 6.76 -1.35 0.59
CA CYS A 6 5.73 -2.30 1.00
C CYS A 6 4.59 -2.26 -0.03
N THR A 7 4.17 -3.42 -0.50
CA THR A 7 3.09 -3.52 -1.49
C THR A 7 1.86 -4.15 -0.88
N ASP A 8 0.71 -3.64 -1.26
CA ASP A 8 -0.59 -4.23 -1.00
C ASP A 8 -1.47 -4.10 -2.26
N MET A 9 -2.55 -4.87 -2.39
CA MET A 9 -3.27 -5.00 -3.66
C MET A 9 -4.56 -4.19 -3.69
N GLU A 10 -5.27 -4.14 -2.59
CA GLU A 10 -6.62 -3.61 -2.48
C GLU A 10 -6.67 -2.18 -3.01
N GLY A 11 -5.66 -1.37 -2.71
CA GLY A 11 -5.55 0.05 -3.03
C GLY A 11 -5.33 0.40 -4.50
N CYS A 12 -4.95 -0.55 -5.35
CA CYS A 12 -4.62 -0.29 -6.75
C CYS A 12 -5.81 0.17 -7.62
N ALA A 13 -5.52 0.87 -8.71
CA ALA A 13 -6.52 1.30 -9.68
C ALA A 13 -7.02 0.10 -10.52
N GLY A 14 -8.32 -0.21 -10.41
CA GLY A 14 -8.97 -1.30 -11.12
C GLY A 14 -9.33 -2.51 -10.25
N ILE A 15 -8.82 -2.58 -9.01
CA ILE A 15 -9.16 -3.65 -8.06
C ILE A 15 -10.52 -3.37 -7.41
N LEU A 16 -11.47 -4.32 -7.56
CA LEU A 16 -12.86 -4.12 -7.16
C LEU A 16 -13.22 -4.70 -5.79
N ASN A 17 -12.81 -5.93 -5.49
CA ASN A 17 -13.23 -6.59 -4.26
C ASN A 17 -12.19 -7.62 -3.80
N HIS A 18 -12.30 -8.04 -2.55
CA HIS A 18 -11.40 -9.03 -2.00
C HIS A 18 -11.51 -10.38 -2.73
N ASP A 19 -12.70 -10.99 -2.73
CA ASP A 19 -12.87 -12.40 -3.12
C ASP A 19 -12.47 -12.70 -4.57
N ASP A 20 -12.77 -11.80 -5.52
CA ASP A 20 -12.48 -12.01 -6.93
C ASP A 20 -11.08 -11.54 -7.34
N TRP A 21 -10.49 -10.54 -6.66
CA TRP A 21 -9.27 -9.87 -7.16
C TRP A 21 -8.03 -10.07 -6.30
N VAL A 22 -8.16 -10.17 -4.97
CA VAL A 22 -6.99 -10.15 -4.06
C VAL A 22 -6.75 -11.51 -3.40
N THR A 23 -7.54 -12.54 -3.72
CA THR A 23 -7.31 -13.91 -3.22
C THR A 23 -6.84 -14.85 -4.33
N PRO A 24 -5.99 -15.85 -4.04
CA PRO A 24 -5.54 -16.84 -5.04
C PRO A 24 -6.67 -17.62 -5.72
N SER A 25 -7.81 -17.80 -5.03
CA SER A 25 -9.01 -18.44 -5.59
C SER A 25 -9.87 -17.49 -6.45
N GLY A 26 -9.57 -16.19 -6.43
CA GLY A 26 -10.33 -15.17 -7.12
C GLY A 26 -10.18 -15.25 -8.64
N ARG A 27 -11.29 -15.04 -9.34
CA ARG A 27 -11.35 -15.12 -10.81
C ARG A 27 -10.35 -14.18 -11.50
N TRP A 28 -10.05 -13.04 -10.89
CA TRP A 28 -9.24 -11.96 -11.44
C TRP A 28 -7.88 -11.80 -10.76
N TYR A 29 -7.50 -12.72 -9.88
CA TYR A 29 -6.26 -12.62 -9.10
C TYR A 29 -5.01 -12.37 -9.95
N GLU A 30 -4.82 -13.15 -11.01
CA GLU A 30 -3.68 -12.96 -11.94
C GLU A 30 -3.69 -11.60 -12.63
N THR A 31 -4.87 -10.98 -12.79
CA THR A 31 -4.97 -9.60 -13.30
C THR A 31 -4.61 -8.61 -12.19
N GLY A 32 -5.02 -8.87 -10.95
CA GLY A 32 -4.63 -8.09 -9.77
C GLY A 32 -3.12 -8.08 -9.54
N LEU A 33 -2.46 -9.25 -9.63
CA LEU A 33 -0.99 -9.36 -9.56
C LEU A 33 -0.30 -8.48 -10.60
N LYS A 34 -0.80 -8.48 -11.84
CA LYS A 34 -0.25 -7.64 -12.93
C LYS A 34 -0.43 -6.16 -12.63
N ILE A 35 -1.62 -5.74 -12.20
CA ILE A 35 -1.91 -4.35 -11.84
C ILE A 35 -0.98 -3.87 -10.73
N LEU A 36 -0.87 -4.61 -9.62
CA LEU A 36 0.00 -4.24 -8.51
C LEU A 36 1.47 -4.20 -8.95
N THR A 37 1.91 -5.18 -9.75
CA THR A 37 3.29 -5.21 -10.25
C THR A 37 3.59 -4.03 -11.18
N GLU A 38 2.67 -3.65 -12.06
CA GLU A 38 2.81 -2.49 -12.95
C GLU A 38 2.83 -1.16 -12.19
N GLU A 39 1.97 -0.99 -11.18
CA GLU A 39 2.01 0.18 -10.29
C GLU A 39 3.31 0.22 -9.46
N THR A 40 3.77 -0.93 -8.97
CA THR A 40 5.04 -1.05 -8.24
C THR A 40 6.23 -0.72 -9.13
N ASN A 41 6.25 -1.23 -10.37
CA ASN A 41 7.30 -0.94 -11.34
C ASN A 41 7.34 0.56 -11.67
N ALA A 42 6.19 1.23 -11.75
CA ALA A 42 6.17 2.68 -11.94
C ALA A 42 6.83 3.42 -10.77
N ALA A 43 6.59 2.99 -9.52
CA ALA A 43 7.26 3.54 -8.35
C ALA A 43 8.78 3.26 -8.38
N VAL A 44 9.18 2.03 -8.69
CA VAL A 44 10.58 1.62 -8.84
C VAL A 44 11.29 2.49 -9.87
N GLU A 45 10.69 2.68 -11.05
CA GLU A 45 11.22 3.54 -12.11
C GLU A 45 11.39 4.97 -11.63
N GLY A 46 10.37 5.54 -10.97
CA GLY A 46 10.43 6.89 -10.41
C GLY A 46 11.53 7.05 -9.36
N PHE A 47 11.69 6.08 -8.46
CA PHE A 47 12.75 6.11 -7.46
C PHE A 47 14.15 6.06 -8.09
N PHE A 48 14.37 5.21 -9.10
CA PHE A 48 15.65 5.18 -9.81
C PHE A 48 15.92 6.48 -10.57
N GLU A 49 14.93 7.06 -11.24
CA GLU A 49 15.07 8.36 -11.90
C GLU A 49 15.40 9.49 -10.92
N GLY A 50 14.89 9.41 -9.67
CA GLY A 50 15.19 10.35 -8.60
C GLY A 50 16.49 10.04 -7.83
N GLY A 51 17.27 9.04 -8.23
CA GLY A 51 18.60 8.76 -7.64
C GLY A 51 18.65 7.64 -6.60
N ALA A 52 17.65 6.76 -6.54
CA ALA A 52 17.75 5.53 -5.77
C ALA A 52 18.93 4.68 -6.27
N SER A 53 19.69 4.11 -5.34
CA SER A 53 20.79 3.20 -5.65
C SER A 53 20.37 1.74 -5.52
N GLU A 54 19.31 1.49 -4.77
CA GLU A 54 18.73 0.16 -4.56
C GLU A 54 17.26 0.32 -4.16
N VAL A 55 16.41 -0.56 -4.68
CA VAL A 55 15.00 -0.66 -4.31
C VAL A 55 14.68 -2.10 -3.92
N VAL A 56 14.16 -2.29 -2.71
CA VAL A 56 13.68 -3.58 -2.21
C VAL A 56 12.17 -3.52 -2.13
N VAL A 57 11.50 -4.49 -2.73
CA VAL A 57 10.04 -4.62 -2.76
C VAL A 57 9.64 -5.76 -1.84
N LEU A 58 8.99 -5.45 -0.73
CA LEU A 58 8.31 -6.41 0.13
C LEU A 58 6.95 -6.74 -0.48
N ASP A 59 6.75 -8.02 -0.79
CA ASP A 59 5.45 -8.57 -1.13
C ASP A 59 4.58 -8.65 0.14
N GLY A 60 3.92 -7.54 0.47
CA GLY A 60 3.25 -7.31 1.75
C GLY A 60 1.80 -7.79 1.82
N HIS A 61 1.15 -8.00 0.67
CA HIS A 61 -0.23 -8.48 0.61
C HIS A 61 -0.31 -9.90 1.20
N GLY A 62 -1.34 -10.18 2.02
CA GLY A 62 -1.41 -11.40 2.83
C GLY A 62 -1.25 -12.72 2.05
N PHE A 63 -1.76 -12.79 0.83
CA PHE A 63 -1.62 -13.95 -0.07
C PHE A 63 -0.46 -13.87 -1.07
N GLY A 64 0.30 -12.77 -1.02
CA GLY A 64 1.22 -12.33 -2.08
C GLY A 64 0.49 -11.56 -3.17
N GLY A 65 1.16 -10.58 -3.76
CA GLY A 65 0.59 -9.65 -4.73
C GLY A 65 1.52 -9.32 -5.89
N ILE A 66 2.81 -9.63 -5.79
CA ILE A 66 3.78 -9.34 -6.83
C ILE A 66 4.00 -10.53 -7.77
N HIS A 67 3.86 -10.28 -9.07
CA HIS A 67 4.19 -11.24 -10.12
C HIS A 67 5.71 -11.22 -10.37
N PRO A 68 6.47 -12.25 -9.96
CA PRO A 68 7.94 -12.18 -9.93
C PRO A 68 8.59 -12.06 -11.31
N LEU A 69 7.96 -12.59 -12.36
CA LEU A 69 8.48 -12.50 -13.73
C LEU A 69 8.21 -11.15 -14.41
N LEU A 70 7.40 -10.29 -13.79
CA LEU A 70 7.03 -8.98 -14.34
C LEU A 70 7.61 -7.82 -13.53
N LEU A 71 8.12 -8.08 -12.33
CA LEU A 71 8.79 -7.07 -11.52
C LEU A 71 10.03 -6.55 -12.25
N ASP A 72 10.26 -5.24 -12.18
CA ASP A 72 11.44 -4.58 -12.73
C ASP A 72 12.72 -5.28 -12.25
N GLU A 73 13.58 -5.66 -13.20
CA GLU A 73 14.79 -6.46 -12.94
C GLU A 73 15.80 -5.77 -12.01
N ARG A 74 15.71 -4.45 -11.85
CA ARG A 74 16.57 -3.67 -10.96
C ARG A 74 16.11 -3.74 -9.50
N ALA A 75 14.85 -4.12 -9.25
CA ALA A 75 14.30 -4.27 -7.91
C ALA A 75 14.66 -5.64 -7.30
N LYS A 76 14.84 -5.67 -5.99
CA LYS A 76 15.00 -6.92 -5.23
C LYS A 76 13.66 -7.30 -4.59
N LEU A 77 13.17 -8.50 -4.86
CA LEU A 77 11.92 -9.00 -4.28
C LEU A 77 12.18 -9.68 -2.93
N LEU A 78 11.58 -9.14 -1.87
CA LEU A 78 11.46 -9.78 -0.56
C LEU A 78 10.08 -10.44 -0.45
N ARG A 79 10.06 -11.77 -0.37
CA ARG A 79 8.84 -12.58 -0.27
C ARG A 79 9.03 -13.77 0.67
N GLY A 80 7.94 -14.24 1.28
CA GLY A 80 7.94 -15.37 2.21
C GLY A 80 8.01 -14.95 3.67
N GLN A 81 8.46 -15.85 4.55
CA GLN A 81 8.44 -15.62 5.99
C GLN A 81 9.41 -14.51 6.41
N MET A 82 8.95 -13.60 7.26
CA MET A 82 9.79 -12.55 7.85
C MET A 82 10.70 -13.13 8.94
N THR A 83 11.88 -12.53 9.14
CA THR A 83 12.80 -12.96 10.20
C THR A 83 12.22 -12.59 11.57
N PRO A 84 12.09 -13.57 12.50
CA PRO A 84 11.59 -13.30 13.85
C PRO A 84 12.36 -12.17 14.54
N GLY A 85 11.64 -11.26 15.18
CA GLY A 85 12.23 -10.12 15.91
C GLY A 85 12.64 -8.93 15.03
N THR A 86 12.31 -8.94 13.73
CA THR A 86 12.51 -7.78 12.84
C THR A 86 11.20 -7.03 12.61
N TYR A 87 11.33 -5.75 12.25
CA TYR A 87 10.22 -4.95 11.75
C TYR A 87 10.05 -5.15 10.25
N PHE A 88 9.46 -6.27 9.82
CA PHE A 88 9.26 -6.59 8.40
C PHE A 88 10.58 -6.67 7.59
N ASN A 89 11.67 -7.12 8.23
CA ASN A 89 13.04 -7.09 7.70
C ASN A 89 13.56 -5.68 7.31
N LEU A 90 12.93 -4.61 7.81
CA LEU A 90 13.51 -3.25 7.77
C LEU A 90 14.69 -3.15 8.74
N ASP A 91 15.68 -2.36 8.35
CA ASP A 91 16.84 -2.00 9.17
C ASP A 91 17.28 -0.56 8.89
N LYS A 92 18.24 -0.05 9.67
CA LYS A 92 18.70 1.35 9.56
C LYS A 92 19.48 1.67 8.28
N THR A 93 19.67 0.72 7.35
CA THR A 93 20.35 0.95 6.07
C THR A 93 19.44 1.58 5.01
N TYR A 94 18.12 1.54 5.20
CA TYR A 94 17.17 2.19 4.31
C TYR A 94 17.10 3.69 4.57
N GLY A 95 17.04 4.47 3.50
CA GLY A 95 16.86 5.93 3.56
C GLY A 95 15.40 6.37 3.47
N GLY A 96 14.50 5.48 3.05
CA GLY A 96 13.07 5.78 2.99
C GLY A 96 12.18 4.55 2.84
N LEU A 97 10.98 4.63 3.43
CA LEU A 97 9.89 3.69 3.29
C LEU A 97 8.85 4.24 2.32
N ALA A 98 8.33 3.37 1.46
CA ALA A 98 7.29 3.67 0.48
C ALA A 98 6.19 2.60 0.52
N PHE A 99 4.97 2.99 0.15
CA PHE A 99 3.83 2.08 0.01
C PHE A 99 3.25 2.15 -1.40
N VAL A 100 2.89 1.01 -1.98
CA VAL A 100 2.19 0.93 -3.27
C VAL A 100 0.96 0.03 -3.15
N GLY A 101 -0.17 0.51 -3.66
CA GLY A 101 -1.43 -0.23 -3.67
C GLY A 101 -2.09 -0.39 -2.29
N GLN A 102 -1.75 0.49 -1.35
CA GLN A 102 -2.23 0.42 0.03
C GLN A 102 -3.67 0.95 0.17
N HIS A 103 -4.44 0.41 1.11
CA HIS A 103 -5.75 0.94 1.51
C HIS A 103 -5.72 1.61 2.89
N ALA A 104 -6.75 2.40 3.17
CA ALA A 104 -6.96 3.01 4.48
C ALA A 104 -7.42 1.97 5.51
N LYS A 105 -7.19 2.27 6.79
CA LYS A 105 -7.60 1.42 7.92
C LYS A 105 -9.12 1.25 8.05
N ALA A 106 -9.55 0.20 8.75
CA ALA A 106 -10.94 -0.05 9.12
C ALA A 106 -11.66 1.19 9.69
N GLY A 107 -12.96 1.31 9.42
CA GLY A 107 -13.77 2.43 9.92
C GLY A 107 -13.54 3.79 9.23
N THR A 108 -12.71 3.86 8.16
CA THR A 108 -12.43 5.11 7.46
C THR A 108 -13.53 5.50 6.46
N PRO A 109 -14.20 6.66 6.55
CA PRO A 109 -15.17 7.08 5.54
C PRO A 109 -14.55 7.28 4.15
N TYR A 110 -15.30 6.92 3.10
CA TYR A 110 -14.91 7.10 1.69
C TYR A 110 -13.67 6.29 1.26
N SER A 111 -13.42 5.17 1.93
CA SER A 111 -12.43 4.18 1.54
C SER A 111 -13.06 2.94 0.88
N HIS A 112 -12.24 2.07 0.28
CA HIS A 112 -12.66 0.94 -0.55
C HIS A 112 -11.92 -0.36 -0.18
N ILE A 113 -12.64 -1.47 0.02
CA ILE A 113 -12.12 -2.76 0.56
C ILE A 113 -11.42 -2.56 1.91
N THR A 114 -12.00 -1.68 2.72
CA THR A 114 -11.33 -1.15 3.92
C THR A 114 -11.32 -2.15 5.05
N HIS A 115 -10.14 -2.40 5.63
CA HIS A 115 -9.96 -3.26 6.78
C HIS A 115 -8.66 -2.90 7.52
N THR A 116 -8.36 -3.61 8.61
CA THR A 116 -7.06 -3.55 9.30
C THR A 116 -6.66 -4.98 9.63
N GLY A 117 -5.74 -5.55 8.88
CA GLY A 117 -5.31 -6.95 8.92
C GLY A 117 -6.37 -7.91 8.38
N TRP A 118 -7.61 -7.83 8.87
CA TRP A 118 -8.76 -8.54 8.32
C TRP A 118 -10.07 -7.80 8.59
N PHE A 119 -11.15 -8.18 7.90
CA PHE A 119 -12.48 -7.53 7.98
C PHE A 119 -13.19 -7.68 9.34
N ASN A 120 -12.59 -8.33 10.32
CA ASN A 120 -13.13 -8.51 11.68
C ASN A 120 -12.50 -7.56 12.71
N VAL A 121 -11.63 -6.65 12.28
CA VAL A 121 -11.02 -5.61 13.12
C VAL A 121 -11.70 -4.27 12.83
N ILE A 122 -12.17 -3.59 13.89
CA ILE A 122 -12.84 -2.28 13.78
C ILE A 122 -11.86 -1.13 14.04
N ASP A 123 -10.91 -1.32 14.95
CA ASP A 123 -9.84 -0.37 15.22
C ASP A 123 -8.64 -1.08 15.84
N GLU A 124 -7.45 -0.56 15.58
CA GLU A 124 -6.19 -0.93 16.23
C GLU A 124 -5.49 0.35 16.64
N SER A 125 -4.77 0.35 17.77
CA SER A 125 -4.04 1.54 18.22
C SER A 125 -2.68 1.24 18.81
N ILE A 126 -1.73 2.13 18.55
CA ILE A 126 -0.40 2.14 19.14
C ILE A 126 -0.25 3.46 19.89
N ASN A 127 -0.02 3.40 21.21
CA ASN A 127 0.11 4.57 22.08
C ASN A 127 -1.07 5.56 21.95
N GLY A 128 -2.30 5.05 21.81
CA GLY A 128 -3.51 5.86 21.66
C GLY A 128 -3.70 6.48 20.27
N ILE A 129 -2.79 6.21 19.32
CA ILE A 129 -2.95 6.58 17.92
C ILE A 129 -3.63 5.42 17.21
N SER A 130 -4.86 5.65 16.73
CA SER A 130 -5.58 4.67 15.90
C SER A 130 -4.88 4.52 14.54
N VAL A 131 -4.54 3.29 14.16
CA VAL A 131 -3.71 2.92 13.00
C VAL A 131 -4.34 1.78 12.20
N GLY A 132 -4.03 1.74 10.90
CA GLY A 132 -4.13 0.51 10.11
C GLY A 132 -2.76 -0.08 9.79
N GLU A 133 -2.71 -0.94 8.79
CA GLU A 133 -1.49 -1.63 8.34
C GLU A 133 -0.39 -0.65 7.91
N PHE A 134 -0.75 0.39 7.14
CA PHE A 134 0.13 1.51 6.84
C PHE A 134 0.77 2.10 8.12
N GLY A 135 -0.08 2.38 9.12
CA GLY A 135 0.36 3.03 10.34
C GLY A 135 1.27 2.16 11.20
N VAL A 136 0.98 0.86 11.30
CA VAL A 136 1.83 -0.10 12.02
C VAL A 136 3.24 -0.10 11.43
N MET A 137 3.38 -0.26 10.11
CA MET A 137 4.69 -0.30 9.48
C MET A 137 5.39 1.07 9.49
N ALA A 138 4.67 2.17 9.27
CA ALA A 138 5.23 3.51 9.32
C ALA A 138 5.81 3.83 10.70
N LEU A 139 5.11 3.47 11.79
CA LEU A 139 5.60 3.67 13.16
C LEU A 139 6.84 2.80 13.46
N CYS A 140 6.87 1.54 12.98
CA CYS A 140 8.07 0.71 13.10
C CYS A 140 9.26 1.29 12.33
N ALA A 141 9.04 1.86 11.15
CA ALA A 141 10.08 2.52 10.37
C ALA A 141 10.60 3.80 11.06
N MET A 142 9.71 4.58 11.68
CA MET A 142 10.08 5.75 12.48
C MET A 142 10.98 5.38 13.67
N GLU A 143 10.70 4.27 14.35
CA GLU A 143 11.56 3.77 15.45
C GLU A 143 12.99 3.44 14.96
N LEU A 144 13.13 3.03 13.70
CA LEU A 144 14.43 2.81 13.06
C LEU A 144 15.06 4.09 12.50
N GLY A 145 14.37 5.24 12.55
CA GLY A 145 14.80 6.51 11.96
C GLY A 145 14.61 6.59 10.44
N ILE A 146 13.74 5.75 9.87
CA ILE A 146 13.47 5.68 8.43
C ILE A 146 12.18 6.48 8.14
N PRO A 147 12.25 7.58 7.36
CA PRO A 147 11.06 8.34 7.02
C PRO A 147 10.17 7.58 6.03
N THR A 148 8.85 7.70 6.17
CA THR A 148 7.92 7.33 5.09
C THR A 148 7.85 8.48 4.10
N ILE A 149 8.25 8.23 2.85
CA ILE A 149 8.44 9.27 1.84
C ILE A 149 7.36 9.26 0.76
N PHE A 150 6.74 8.11 0.55
CA PHE A 150 5.79 7.90 -0.54
C PHE A 150 4.67 6.92 -0.14
N ALA A 151 3.44 7.19 -0.57
CA ALA A 151 2.35 6.23 -0.49
C ALA A 151 1.40 6.38 -1.69
N SER A 152 1.16 5.29 -2.42
CA SER A 152 0.10 5.21 -3.43
C SER A 152 -0.97 4.20 -3.06
N GLY A 153 -2.19 4.50 -3.50
CA GLY A 153 -3.38 3.71 -3.19
C GLY A 153 -4.64 4.55 -3.29
N GLU A 154 -5.52 4.46 -2.30
CA GLU A 154 -6.74 5.25 -2.32
C GLU A 154 -6.62 6.66 -1.70
N LYS A 155 -7.56 7.54 -2.04
CA LYS A 155 -7.63 8.91 -1.50
C LYS A 155 -7.80 8.97 0.02
N ALA A 156 -8.49 7.99 0.61
CA ALA A 156 -8.63 7.89 2.05
C ALA A 156 -7.29 7.56 2.73
N LEU A 157 -6.49 6.65 2.15
CA LEU A 157 -5.13 6.36 2.59
C LEU A 157 -4.27 7.61 2.49
N ALA A 158 -4.34 8.37 1.39
CA ALA A 158 -3.54 9.58 1.24
C ALA A 158 -3.74 10.57 2.41
N LYS A 159 -4.98 10.68 2.91
CA LYS A 159 -5.29 11.50 4.09
C LYS A 159 -4.75 10.87 5.39
N GLU A 160 -4.86 9.56 5.53
CA GLU A 160 -4.30 8.82 6.67
C GLU A 160 -2.77 8.97 6.74
N ALA A 161 -2.10 8.79 5.61
CA ALA A 161 -0.66 8.91 5.48
C ALA A 161 -0.17 10.32 5.81
N GLU A 162 -0.74 11.37 5.20
CA GLU A 162 -0.33 12.75 5.50
C GLU A 162 -0.53 13.12 6.98
N LYS A 163 -1.57 12.58 7.62
CA LYS A 163 -1.84 12.83 9.04
C LYS A 163 -0.80 12.18 9.94
N LEU A 164 -0.35 10.96 9.63
CA LEU A 164 0.59 10.20 10.45
C LEU A 164 2.05 10.58 10.15
N THR A 165 2.38 10.81 8.88
CA THR A 165 3.72 11.12 8.37
C THR A 165 3.67 12.43 7.57
N PRO A 166 3.59 13.60 8.22
CA PRO A 166 3.48 14.88 7.51
C PRO A 166 4.62 15.10 6.50
N GLY A 167 4.28 15.52 5.28
CA GLY A 167 5.24 15.73 4.19
C GLY A 167 5.48 14.52 3.28
N VAL A 168 4.84 13.37 3.57
CA VAL A 168 4.83 12.20 2.68
C VAL A 168 4.21 12.57 1.32
N ILE A 169 4.82 12.15 0.22
CA ILE A 169 4.19 12.31 -1.10
C ILE A 169 3.12 11.22 -1.27
N THR A 170 1.89 11.63 -1.55
CA THR A 170 0.78 10.69 -1.76
C THR A 170 0.24 10.73 -3.18
N VAL A 171 -0.11 9.55 -3.71
CA VAL A 171 -0.76 9.42 -5.02
C VAL A 171 -2.04 8.60 -4.86
N ALA A 172 -3.18 9.30 -4.88
CA ALA A 172 -4.49 8.67 -4.89
C ALA A 172 -4.84 8.21 -6.32
N VAL A 173 -4.96 6.90 -6.51
CA VAL A 173 -5.30 6.25 -7.79
C VAL A 173 -6.76 5.78 -7.86
N LYS A 174 -7.46 5.82 -6.73
CA LYS A 174 -8.91 5.61 -6.63
C LYS A 174 -9.52 6.33 -5.42
N GLU A 175 -10.83 6.50 -5.43
CA GLU A 175 -11.61 7.14 -4.37
C GLU A 175 -12.87 6.32 -4.07
N GLY A 176 -13.03 5.86 -2.82
CA GLY A 176 -14.27 5.25 -2.36
C GLY A 176 -15.41 6.27 -2.30
N ILE A 177 -16.64 5.83 -2.55
CA ILE A 177 -17.81 6.75 -2.65
C ILE A 177 -18.81 6.60 -1.50
N LEU A 178 -18.56 5.69 -0.57
CA LEU A 178 -19.48 5.35 0.52
C LEU A 178 -18.97 5.85 1.86
N PRO A 179 -19.85 6.37 2.75
CA PRO A 179 -19.46 6.69 4.12
C PRO A 179 -19.14 5.42 4.93
N ASP A 180 -18.75 5.60 6.19
CA ASP A 180 -18.61 4.51 7.16
C ASP A 180 -19.70 4.60 8.27
N GLY A 181 -19.62 3.73 9.27
CA GLY A 181 -20.63 3.53 10.33
C GLY A 181 -21.19 2.10 10.33
N LEU A 182 -20.32 1.14 10.03
CA LEU A 182 -20.69 -0.23 9.69
C LEU A 182 -20.19 -1.26 10.72
N GLU A 183 -19.78 -0.81 11.90
CA GLU A 183 -19.28 -1.66 13.00
C GLU A 183 -20.30 -2.68 13.52
N HIS A 184 -21.58 -2.48 13.20
CA HIS A 184 -22.68 -3.38 13.56
C HIS A 184 -22.82 -4.57 12.59
N LEU A 185 -22.13 -4.54 11.44
CA LEU A 185 -22.18 -5.62 10.46
C LEU A 185 -21.36 -6.83 10.92
N SER A 186 -21.74 -8.02 10.46
CA SER A 186 -20.86 -9.19 10.54
C SER A 186 -19.65 -9.02 9.64
N THR A 187 -18.55 -9.74 9.92
CA THR A 187 -17.32 -9.74 9.10
C THR A 187 -17.60 -9.88 7.61
N THR A 188 -18.42 -10.88 7.22
CA THR A 188 -18.75 -11.14 5.82
C THR A 188 -19.59 -10.04 5.17
N ALA A 189 -20.44 -9.37 5.95
CA ALA A 189 -21.25 -8.25 5.47
C ALA A 189 -20.38 -6.99 5.32
N TYR A 190 -19.53 -6.69 6.30
CA TYR A 190 -18.60 -5.54 6.26
C TYR A 190 -17.65 -5.62 5.07
N GLN A 191 -17.07 -6.80 4.81
CA GLN A 191 -16.23 -7.07 3.65
C GLN A 191 -16.86 -6.65 2.30
N LYS A 192 -18.20 -6.71 2.19
CA LYS A 192 -18.94 -6.42 0.96
C LYS A 192 -19.59 -5.04 0.96
N ALA A 193 -19.49 -4.30 2.06
CA ALA A 193 -20.25 -3.07 2.24
C ALA A 193 -19.62 -1.86 1.55
N LYS A 194 -18.30 -1.87 1.31
CA LYS A 194 -17.54 -0.72 0.79
C LYS A 194 -16.79 -1.04 -0.51
N LEU A 195 -17.56 -1.41 -1.54
CA LEU A 195 -17.05 -1.80 -2.87
C LEU A 195 -17.31 -0.76 -3.97
N GLY A 196 -17.93 0.38 -3.64
CA GLY A 196 -18.10 1.48 -4.59
C GLY A 196 -16.88 2.39 -4.61
N ALA A 197 -16.26 2.55 -5.78
CA ALA A 197 -15.15 3.49 -5.97
C ALA A 197 -15.07 4.05 -7.40
N ILE A 198 -14.45 5.23 -7.53
CA ILE A 198 -14.03 5.83 -8.80
C ILE A 198 -12.54 5.53 -8.96
N HIS A 199 -12.16 4.88 -10.06
CA HIS A 199 -10.78 4.49 -10.34
C HIS A 199 -10.20 5.37 -11.45
N LEU A 200 -8.92 5.70 -11.33
CA LEU A 200 -8.17 6.20 -12.48
C LEU A 200 -7.98 5.07 -13.50
N HIS A 201 -7.77 5.44 -14.75
CA HIS A 201 -7.25 4.50 -15.74
C HIS A 201 -5.86 4.02 -15.30
N HIS A 202 -5.58 2.71 -15.40
CA HIS A 202 -4.36 2.11 -14.87
C HIS A 202 -3.07 2.80 -15.36
N ARG A 203 -2.95 3.09 -16.67
CA ARG A 203 -1.79 3.85 -17.20
C ARG A 203 -1.62 5.24 -16.60
N GLU A 204 -2.72 5.91 -16.25
CA GLU A 204 -2.67 7.22 -15.59
C GLU A 204 -2.24 7.07 -14.13
N ALA A 205 -2.69 6.01 -13.44
CA ALA A 205 -2.20 5.65 -12.11
C ALA A 205 -0.68 5.44 -12.12
N CYS A 206 -0.17 4.59 -13.00
CA CYS A 206 1.27 4.34 -13.14
C CYS A 206 2.06 5.63 -13.43
N ARG A 207 1.58 6.47 -14.36
CA ARG A 207 2.24 7.75 -14.67
C ARG A 207 2.35 8.67 -13.44
N ARG A 208 1.30 8.77 -12.64
CA ARG A 208 1.30 9.58 -11.40
C ARG A 208 2.16 8.97 -10.31
N ILE A 209 2.14 7.66 -10.16
CA ILE A 209 2.97 6.93 -9.19
C ILE A 209 4.44 7.14 -9.50
N LYS A 210 4.86 6.97 -10.75
CA LYS A 210 6.24 7.23 -11.19
C LYS A 210 6.69 8.63 -10.82
N GLU A 211 5.90 9.65 -11.20
CA GLU A 211 6.24 11.03 -10.92
C GLU A 211 6.28 11.34 -9.41
N GLY A 212 5.31 10.81 -8.64
CA GLY A 212 5.28 10.99 -7.19
C GLY A 212 6.46 10.31 -6.49
N ALA A 213 6.86 9.10 -6.91
CA ALA A 213 8.01 8.39 -6.36
C ALA A 213 9.33 9.14 -6.64
N ARG A 214 9.48 9.68 -7.86
CA ARG A 214 10.62 10.53 -8.21
C ARG A 214 10.70 11.78 -7.33
N GLN A 215 9.59 12.49 -7.18
CA GLN A 215 9.52 13.67 -6.30
C GLN A 215 9.76 13.34 -4.83
N ALA A 216 9.34 12.16 -4.37
CA ALA A 216 9.49 11.74 -2.99
C ALA A 216 10.96 11.58 -2.59
N ILE A 217 11.76 10.91 -3.44
CA ILE A 217 13.17 10.69 -3.15
C ILE A 217 14.02 11.95 -3.37
N GLU A 218 13.64 12.84 -4.29
CA GLU A 218 14.32 14.13 -4.51
C GLU A 218 14.22 15.07 -3.29
N LYS A 219 13.31 14.79 -2.35
CA LYS A 219 13.13 15.56 -1.10
C LYS A 219 13.96 15.04 0.08
N LEU A 220 14.60 13.88 -0.05
CA LEU A 220 15.47 13.30 0.97
C LEU A 220 16.87 13.91 0.94
#